data_AF-T1GRB7-F1
#
_entry.id   AF-T1GRB7-F1
#
_cell.length_a   1.000
_cell.length_b   1.000
_cell.length_c   1.000
_cell.angle_alpha   90.00
_cell.angle_beta   90.00
_cell.angle_gamma   90.00
#
_symmetry.space_group_name_H-M   'P 1'
#
loop_
_entity.id
_entity.type
_entity.pdbx_description
1 polymer ?
#
loop_
_entity_poly.entity_id
_entity_poly.type
_entity_poly.pdbx_seq_one_letter_code
_entity_poly.pdbx_strand_id
1 'polypeptide(L)'
;MMSSAQNFQGPWIPGLTENCLQILLLALTEQKILIHSLRPATLTAVAEAVVSLLFPFKWQCPYIPLCPLGLAEVLHAPVPYLIGVDSRFFDLYEPPSDVTCIDLDTNTISNLTTKLLPKRATRILRQTLKQLEELDFYHIESTNSLDRDFKKKKREQHLEQRIQEAFLLFMTTILRGYRDFLVPISKAPTVGATDPNALFQMNAFLRSRDKSYHKFFQLLMKTQMYIRFIEECSFVSDGDHGLTFFDDCIEKISKYDDTPQDVRLVDWESNQNSSERTKIILPPDNIEIVNGDGYTYESFILDPTLLKFSKKSYLQKFIQQNISTAPGSPIARRTKHEIKMAHKLARKCQTHPETWSKYLLATCYSVYFLVLPSMLLKNPGKETRILRNAYDILVKASKLKITCDEFCYRIMMQLCGIHNLPVLAVRLHYLMKRSGVQPNALTYGFYNRHIRMVLNHSPSELI
;
A
#
# COMPACT_ATOMS: atom_id res chain seq x y z
N MET A 1 -10.53 9.91 -9.34
CA MET A 1 -9.55 10.81 -10.00
C MET A 1 -9.54 10.64 -11.51
N MET A 2 -10.38 9.77 -12.09
CA MET A 2 -10.68 9.68 -13.53
C MET A 2 -11.85 10.59 -13.95
N SER A 3 -11.84 11.87 -13.55
CA SER A 3 -12.89 12.83 -13.95
C SER A 3 -12.85 13.18 -15.45
N SER A 4 -11.85 12.69 -16.19
CA SER A 4 -11.62 13.00 -17.61
C SER A 4 -12.19 11.95 -18.58
N ALA A 5 -12.79 10.85 -18.08
CA ALA A 5 -13.60 9.94 -18.88
C ALA A 5 -14.97 10.56 -19.32
N GLN A 6 -15.23 11.83 -18.97
CA GLN A 6 -16.51 12.53 -19.17
C GLN A 6 -16.91 12.77 -20.64
N ASN A 7 -16.02 12.52 -21.61
CA ASN A 7 -16.26 12.74 -23.03
C ASN A 7 -16.39 11.45 -23.89
N PHE A 8 -16.61 10.28 -23.27
CA PHE A 8 -17.06 9.09 -24.00
C PHE A 8 -18.55 9.19 -24.37
N GLN A 9 -18.87 10.08 -25.31
CA GLN A 9 -20.17 10.14 -25.99
C GLN A 9 -20.06 9.44 -27.36
N GLY A 10 -20.17 8.12 -27.35
CA GLY A 10 -20.22 7.27 -28.54
C GLY A 10 -20.60 5.85 -28.15
N PRO A 11 -21.20 5.05 -29.05
CA PRO A 11 -21.49 3.65 -28.76
C PRO A 11 -20.18 2.90 -28.48
N TRP A 12 -20.07 2.28 -27.30
CA TRP A 12 -18.89 1.50 -26.92
C TRP A 12 -18.70 0.31 -27.88
N ILE A 13 -17.58 0.31 -28.60
CA ILE A 13 -17.27 -0.67 -29.65
C ILE A 13 -16.89 -2.02 -29.00
N PRO A 14 -17.43 -3.17 -29.48
CA PRO A 14 -17.04 -4.49 -28.98
C PRO A 14 -15.53 -4.72 -28.99
N GLY A 15 -14.98 -5.25 -27.90
CA GLY A 15 -13.55 -5.57 -27.77
C GLY A 15 -12.78 -4.78 -26.70
N LEU A 16 -13.40 -3.80 -26.05
CA LEU A 16 -12.79 -2.98 -24.99
C LEU A 16 -12.07 -3.81 -23.91
N THR A 17 -12.70 -4.84 -23.34
CA THR A 17 -12.05 -5.77 -22.38
C THR A 17 -10.76 -6.41 -22.93
N GLU A 18 -10.70 -6.81 -24.21
CA GLU A 18 -9.46 -7.38 -24.79
C GLU A 18 -8.36 -6.32 -24.88
N ASN A 19 -8.73 -5.12 -25.32
CA ASN A 19 -7.81 -3.99 -25.45
C ASN A 19 -7.27 -3.54 -24.08
N CYS A 20 -8.10 -3.45 -23.05
CA CYS A 20 -7.67 -3.19 -21.67
C CYS A 20 -6.63 -4.21 -21.18
N LEU A 21 -6.79 -5.49 -21.51
CA LEU A 21 -5.83 -6.54 -21.16
C LEU A 21 -4.55 -6.47 -21.99
N GLN A 22 -4.64 -6.12 -23.28
CA GLN A 22 -3.48 -5.90 -24.13
C GLN A 22 -2.66 -4.70 -23.65
N ILE A 23 -3.32 -3.57 -23.35
CA ILE A 23 -2.70 -2.37 -22.77
C ILE A 23 -2.01 -2.71 -21.44
N LEU A 24 -2.68 -3.47 -20.56
CA LEU A 24 -2.09 -3.93 -19.30
C LEU A 24 -0.83 -4.79 -19.52
N LEU A 25 -0.84 -5.70 -20.51
CA LEU A 25 0.34 -6.49 -20.86
C LEU A 25 1.48 -5.60 -21.36
N LEU A 26 1.22 -4.74 -22.34
CA LEU A 26 2.22 -3.84 -22.92
C LEU A 26 2.86 -2.95 -21.85
N ALA A 27 2.05 -2.41 -20.93
CA ALA A 27 2.54 -1.59 -19.84
C ALA A 27 3.35 -2.41 -18.82
N LEU A 28 2.84 -3.55 -18.34
CA LEU A 28 3.54 -4.40 -17.37
C LEU A 28 4.85 -5.03 -17.88
N THR A 29 5.05 -5.04 -19.21
CA THR A 29 6.31 -5.48 -19.82
C THR A 29 7.14 -4.33 -20.39
N GLU A 30 6.82 -3.08 -20.04
CA GLU A 30 7.46 -1.85 -20.56
C GLU A 30 7.73 -1.93 -22.08
N GLN A 31 6.67 -1.89 -22.88
CA GLN A 31 6.78 -1.79 -24.35
C GLN A 31 6.70 -0.33 -24.81
N LYS A 32 6.98 -0.07 -26.09
CA LYS A 32 6.73 1.22 -26.74
C LYS A 32 5.24 1.34 -27.07
N ILE A 33 4.52 2.16 -26.32
CA ILE A 33 3.07 2.36 -26.47
C ILE A 33 2.81 3.74 -27.05
N LEU A 34 2.17 3.78 -28.23
CA LEU A 34 1.68 4.99 -28.87
C LEU A 34 0.15 4.96 -28.86
N ILE A 35 -0.49 5.78 -28.03
CA ILE A 35 -1.94 5.99 -28.07
C ILE A 35 -2.24 7.16 -29.02
N HIS A 36 -3.33 7.09 -29.78
CA HIS A 36 -3.76 8.21 -30.64
C HIS A 36 -5.27 8.43 -30.66
N SER A 37 -5.67 9.68 -30.86
CA SER A 37 -7.05 10.13 -30.98
C SER A 37 -7.11 11.54 -31.56
N LEU A 38 -8.20 11.88 -32.23
CA LEU A 38 -8.58 13.26 -32.58
C LEU A 38 -9.04 14.09 -31.36
N ARG A 39 -9.11 13.49 -30.16
CA ARG A 39 -9.60 14.11 -28.92
C ARG A 39 -8.48 14.18 -27.85
N PRO A 40 -7.80 15.32 -27.67
CA PRO A 40 -6.73 15.48 -26.68
C PRO A 40 -7.12 15.17 -25.22
N ALA A 41 -8.38 15.44 -24.86
CA ALA A 41 -8.92 15.08 -23.54
C ALA A 41 -8.97 13.55 -23.33
N THR A 42 -9.27 12.77 -24.38
CA THR A 42 -9.28 11.30 -24.33
C THR A 42 -7.86 10.75 -24.19
N LEU A 43 -6.88 11.31 -24.93
CA LEU A 43 -5.47 10.90 -24.83
C LEU A 43 -4.93 11.01 -23.41
N THR A 44 -5.05 12.22 -22.84
CA THR A 44 -4.60 12.49 -21.46
C THR A 44 -5.36 11.66 -20.43
N ALA A 45 -6.69 11.50 -20.58
CA ALA A 45 -7.48 10.65 -19.69
C ALA A 45 -7.03 9.18 -19.70
N VAL A 46 -6.81 8.60 -20.88
CA VAL A 46 -6.40 7.20 -21.03
C VAL A 46 -4.96 7.00 -20.57
N ALA A 47 -4.05 7.92 -20.88
CA ALA A 47 -2.66 7.86 -20.43
C ALA A 47 -2.55 7.82 -18.89
N GLU A 48 -3.24 8.74 -18.19
CA GLU A 48 -3.29 8.78 -16.73
C GLU A 48 -3.96 7.54 -16.13
N ALA A 49 -5.01 7.02 -16.77
CA ALA A 49 -5.68 5.80 -16.36
C ALA A 49 -4.74 4.59 -16.45
N VAL A 50 -4.00 4.43 -17.56
CA VAL A 50 -3.04 3.34 -17.75
C VAL A 50 -2.00 3.35 -16.64
N VAL A 51 -1.36 4.49 -16.37
CA VAL A 51 -0.35 4.61 -15.30
C VAL A 51 -0.95 4.33 -13.93
N SER A 52 -2.15 4.84 -13.64
CA SER A 52 -2.83 4.65 -12.36
C SER A 52 -3.19 3.19 -12.06
N LEU A 53 -3.53 2.40 -13.09
CA LEU A 53 -3.94 1.00 -12.95
C LEU A 53 -2.76 0.02 -12.75
N LEU A 54 -1.51 0.50 -12.82
CA LEU A 54 -0.30 -0.29 -12.59
C LEU A 54 0.08 -0.44 -11.10
N PHE A 55 -0.65 0.22 -10.19
CA PHE A 55 -0.39 0.15 -8.75
C PHE A 55 -0.22 -1.30 -8.26
N PRO A 56 0.91 -1.64 -7.58
CA PRO A 56 1.79 -0.76 -6.82
C PRO A 56 2.96 -0.17 -7.63
N PHE A 57 3.10 -0.53 -8.91
CA PHE A 57 4.14 0.04 -9.75
C PHE A 57 3.82 1.50 -10.10
N LYS A 58 4.88 2.28 -10.30
CA LYS A 58 4.85 3.65 -10.82
C LYS A 58 5.59 3.63 -12.15
N TRP A 59 5.01 4.15 -13.22
CA TRP A 59 5.67 4.19 -14.53
C TRP A 59 7.03 4.92 -14.44
N GLN A 60 8.09 4.31 -14.99
CA GLN A 60 9.48 4.80 -14.88
C GLN A 60 10.07 5.28 -16.21
N CYS A 61 9.41 4.96 -17.32
CA CYS A 61 9.87 5.27 -18.67
C CYS A 61 9.34 6.65 -19.11
N PRO A 62 9.86 7.24 -20.21
CA PRO A 62 9.28 8.45 -20.79
C PRO A 62 7.76 8.39 -20.92
N TYR A 63 7.12 9.48 -20.49
CA TYR A 63 5.67 9.64 -20.42
C TYR A 63 5.30 10.99 -21.01
N ILE A 64 4.64 10.99 -22.18
CA ILE A 64 4.24 12.20 -22.89
C ILE A 64 2.78 12.02 -23.33
N PRO A 65 1.79 12.27 -22.44
CA PRO A 65 0.39 11.97 -22.70
C PRO A 65 -0.24 12.80 -23.83
N LEU A 66 0.41 13.91 -24.23
CA LEU A 66 0.11 14.67 -25.44
C LEU A 66 1.42 15.22 -26.02
N CYS A 67 1.93 14.57 -27.07
CA CYS A 67 3.18 14.91 -27.73
C CYS A 67 2.93 15.86 -28.90
N PRO A 68 3.62 17.01 -28.98
CA PRO A 68 3.57 17.89 -30.14
C PRO A 68 4.15 17.20 -31.39
N LEU A 69 3.58 17.48 -32.57
CA LEU A 69 4.06 16.92 -33.85
C LEU A 69 5.54 17.23 -34.12
N GLY A 70 6.03 18.40 -33.74
CA GLY A 70 7.45 18.78 -33.87
C GLY A 70 8.42 17.99 -32.97
N LEU A 71 7.93 17.07 -32.13
CA LEU A 71 8.72 16.18 -31.30
C LEU A 71 8.62 14.70 -31.77
N ALA A 72 8.06 14.43 -32.95
CA ALA A 72 7.84 13.08 -33.52
C ALA A 72 9.04 12.13 -33.39
N GLU A 73 10.27 12.65 -33.57
CA GLU A 73 11.53 11.92 -33.44
C GLU A 73 11.71 11.17 -32.12
N VAL A 74 11.01 11.57 -31.04
CA VAL A 74 11.04 10.88 -29.75
C VAL A 74 10.58 9.41 -29.83
N LEU A 75 9.76 9.05 -30.84
CA LEU A 75 9.32 7.67 -31.06
C LEU A 75 10.46 6.73 -31.48
N HIS A 76 11.55 7.27 -32.05
CA HIS A 76 12.75 6.50 -32.38
C HIS A 76 13.62 6.19 -31.15
N ALA A 77 13.25 6.65 -29.94
CA ALA A 77 14.00 6.37 -28.73
C ALA A 77 14.19 4.84 -28.52
N PRO A 78 15.39 4.37 -28.13
CA PRO A 78 15.68 2.94 -27.95
C PRO A 78 15.14 2.36 -26.63
N VAL A 79 14.35 3.14 -25.90
CA VAL A 79 13.76 2.79 -24.60
C VAL A 79 12.25 2.64 -24.72
N PRO A 80 11.59 1.91 -23.78
CA PRO A 80 10.13 1.91 -23.68
C PRO A 80 9.58 3.31 -23.42
N TYR A 81 8.30 3.54 -23.72
CA TYR A 81 7.62 4.80 -23.44
C TYR A 81 6.10 4.64 -23.51
N LEU A 82 5.38 5.61 -22.95
CA LEU A 82 3.94 5.80 -23.14
C LEU A 82 3.72 7.21 -23.67
N ILE A 83 3.34 7.31 -24.94
CA ILE A 83 3.21 8.58 -25.67
C ILE A 83 1.83 8.66 -26.31
N GLY A 84 1.19 9.83 -26.21
CA GLY A 84 -0.06 10.15 -26.88
C GLY A 84 0.14 11.14 -28.02
N VAL A 85 -0.44 10.89 -29.19
CA VAL A 85 -0.41 11.83 -30.34
C VAL A 85 -1.82 12.08 -30.87
N ASP A 86 -2.01 13.24 -31.50
CA ASP A 86 -3.21 13.47 -32.32
C ASP A 86 -3.21 12.49 -33.51
N SER A 87 -4.36 11.92 -33.88
CA SER A 87 -4.42 10.94 -35.00
C SER A 87 -3.92 11.51 -36.34
N ARG A 88 -3.91 12.84 -36.53
CA ARG A 88 -3.30 13.50 -37.70
C ARG A 88 -1.78 13.35 -37.79
N PHE A 89 -1.13 12.81 -36.75
CA PHE A 89 0.27 12.39 -36.78
C PHE A 89 0.56 11.45 -37.96
N PHE A 90 -0.35 10.51 -38.23
CA PHE A 90 -0.20 9.48 -39.26
C PHE A 90 -0.34 10.02 -40.70
N ASP A 91 -0.80 11.27 -40.87
CA ASP A 91 -0.81 11.96 -42.18
C ASP A 91 0.59 12.47 -42.57
N LEU A 92 1.52 12.55 -41.60
CA LEU A 92 2.82 13.21 -41.74
C LEU A 92 4.02 12.30 -41.40
N TYR A 93 3.82 11.29 -40.55
CA TYR A 93 4.88 10.46 -39.99
C TYR A 93 4.46 8.98 -39.92
N GLU A 94 5.40 8.08 -40.20
CA GLU A 94 5.24 6.64 -39.94
C GLU A 94 5.89 6.27 -38.60
N PRO A 95 5.18 5.57 -37.68
CA PRO A 95 5.78 5.11 -36.44
C PRO A 95 6.74 3.94 -36.68
N PRO A 96 7.81 3.79 -35.87
CA PRO A 96 8.71 2.63 -35.96
C PRO A 96 7.98 1.29 -35.76
N SER A 97 8.46 0.23 -36.42
CA SER A 97 7.80 -1.09 -36.46
C SER A 97 7.75 -1.84 -35.13
N ASP A 98 8.55 -1.43 -34.13
CA ASP A 98 8.55 -1.96 -32.77
C ASP A 98 7.58 -1.22 -31.83
N VAL A 99 6.84 -0.23 -32.34
CA VAL A 99 5.83 0.54 -31.60
C VAL A 99 4.46 -0.09 -31.73
N THR A 100 3.77 -0.27 -30.61
CA THR A 100 2.37 -0.70 -30.63
C THR A 100 1.46 0.53 -30.63
N CYS A 101 0.74 0.72 -31.73
CA CYS A 101 -0.20 1.82 -31.93
C CYS A 101 -1.59 1.41 -31.45
N ILE A 102 -2.27 2.33 -30.76
CA ILE A 102 -3.56 2.13 -30.10
C ILE A 102 -4.48 3.29 -30.49
N ASP A 103 -5.45 3.01 -31.34
CA ASP A 103 -6.46 3.97 -31.78
C ASP A 103 -7.60 4.01 -30.74
N LEU A 104 -7.74 5.14 -30.06
CA LEU A 104 -8.79 5.33 -29.04
C LEU A 104 -10.14 5.78 -29.65
N ASP A 105 -10.17 6.14 -30.93
CA ASP A 105 -11.40 6.51 -31.64
C ASP A 105 -12.04 5.31 -32.33
N THR A 106 -11.25 4.39 -32.91
CA THR A 106 -11.74 3.12 -33.50
C THR A 106 -11.65 1.92 -32.55
N ASN A 107 -10.98 2.06 -31.39
CA ASN A 107 -10.73 0.99 -30.43
C ASN A 107 -9.94 -0.19 -31.05
N THR A 108 -8.89 0.12 -31.84
CA THR A 108 -8.04 -0.88 -32.50
C THR A 108 -6.60 -0.83 -31.99
N ILE A 109 -5.91 -1.97 -32.03
CA ILE A 109 -4.50 -2.11 -31.61
C ILE A 109 -3.74 -2.85 -32.71
N SER A 110 -2.62 -2.29 -33.18
CA SER A 110 -1.88 -2.83 -34.32
C SER A 110 -1.29 -4.23 -34.09
N ASN A 111 -0.94 -4.57 -32.83
CA ASN A 111 -0.34 -5.85 -32.44
C ASN A 111 -1.05 -6.47 -31.23
N LEU A 112 -1.77 -7.59 -31.42
CA LEU A 112 -2.56 -8.28 -30.38
C LEU A 112 -1.88 -9.55 -29.84
N THR A 113 -1.50 -9.57 -28.56
CA THR A 113 -0.67 -10.64 -27.95
C THR A 113 -1.00 -10.98 -26.48
N THR A 114 -2.26 -10.89 -26.04
CA THR A 114 -2.67 -11.10 -24.62
C THR A 114 -2.32 -12.47 -24.00
N LYS A 115 -1.90 -13.45 -24.81
CA LYS A 115 -1.60 -14.84 -24.43
C LYS A 115 -0.52 -15.01 -23.35
N LEU A 116 0.31 -13.98 -23.10
CA LEU A 116 1.36 -14.02 -22.08
C LEU A 116 0.85 -13.81 -20.65
N LEU A 117 -0.33 -13.20 -20.44
CA LEU A 117 -0.79 -12.87 -19.08
C LEU A 117 -1.21 -14.12 -18.26
N PRO A 118 -0.93 -14.18 -16.94
CA PRO A 118 -1.27 -15.33 -16.10
C PRO A 118 -2.77 -15.68 -16.09
N LYS A 119 -3.12 -16.92 -16.48
CA LYS A 119 -4.50 -17.36 -16.76
C LYS A 119 -5.51 -16.99 -15.68
N ARG A 120 -5.17 -17.26 -14.41
CA ARG A 120 -6.09 -17.07 -13.27
C ARG A 120 -6.43 -15.60 -13.05
N ALA A 121 -5.42 -14.74 -12.98
CA ALA A 121 -5.59 -13.30 -12.79
C ALA A 121 -6.33 -12.67 -14.00
N THR A 122 -5.92 -13.03 -15.21
CA THR A 122 -6.52 -12.56 -16.47
C THR A 122 -7.99 -12.97 -16.58
N ARG A 123 -8.36 -14.20 -16.22
CA ARG A 123 -9.75 -14.68 -16.24
C ARG A 123 -10.65 -13.86 -15.32
N ILE A 124 -10.17 -13.56 -14.11
CA ILE A 124 -10.94 -12.80 -13.12
C ILE A 124 -11.13 -11.36 -13.62
N LEU A 125 -10.04 -10.68 -14.00
CA LEU A 125 -10.10 -9.32 -14.55
C LEU A 125 -11.01 -9.23 -15.78
N ARG A 126 -10.86 -10.15 -16.74
CA ARG A 126 -11.72 -10.28 -17.92
C ARG A 126 -13.20 -10.41 -17.57
N GLN A 127 -13.54 -11.26 -16.61
CA GLN A 127 -14.93 -11.49 -16.22
C GLN A 127 -15.52 -10.23 -15.55
N THR A 128 -14.76 -9.59 -14.65
CA THR A 128 -15.20 -8.35 -14.00
C THR A 128 -15.36 -7.21 -15.00
N LEU A 129 -14.44 -7.02 -15.96
CA LEU A 129 -14.58 -5.99 -16.98
C LEU A 129 -15.83 -6.20 -17.86
N LYS A 130 -16.10 -7.43 -18.32
CA LYS A 130 -17.34 -7.73 -19.07
C LYS A 130 -18.62 -7.46 -18.27
N GLN A 131 -18.65 -7.82 -16.99
CA GLN A 131 -19.80 -7.50 -16.11
C GLN A 131 -19.99 -5.98 -15.95
N LEU A 132 -18.90 -5.21 -15.93
CA LEU A 132 -18.96 -3.75 -15.84
C LEU A 132 -19.35 -3.09 -17.19
N GLU A 133 -18.95 -3.67 -18.33
CA GLU A 133 -19.44 -3.30 -19.66
C GLU A 133 -20.96 -3.50 -19.77
N GLU A 134 -21.48 -4.67 -19.37
CA GLU A 134 -22.91 -5.00 -19.39
C GLU A 134 -23.75 -4.04 -18.52
N LEU A 135 -23.22 -3.65 -17.36
CA LEU A 135 -23.90 -2.71 -16.45
C LEU A 135 -24.06 -1.30 -17.03
N ASP A 136 -23.23 -0.88 -18.00
CA ASP A 136 -23.31 0.48 -18.53
C ASP A 136 -24.47 0.68 -19.53
N PHE A 137 -25.00 -0.38 -20.12
CA PHE A 137 -26.09 -0.29 -21.10
C PHE A 137 -27.46 0.07 -20.52
N TYR A 138 -27.67 -0.05 -19.20
CA TYR A 138 -28.95 0.27 -18.58
C TYR A 138 -29.14 1.79 -18.41
N HIS A 139 -29.82 2.39 -19.39
CA HIS A 139 -30.38 3.74 -19.30
C HIS A 139 -31.45 3.81 -18.19
N ILE A 140 -31.37 4.84 -17.34
CA ILE A 140 -32.44 5.19 -16.40
C ILE A 140 -33.10 6.47 -16.91
N GLU A 141 -34.37 6.37 -17.30
CA GLU A 141 -35.23 7.51 -17.52
C GLU A 141 -35.55 8.16 -16.17
N SER A 142 -35.22 9.45 -16.03
CA SER A 142 -35.57 10.24 -14.85
C SER A 142 -35.90 11.65 -15.27
N THR A 143 -37.01 12.18 -14.74
CA THR A 143 -37.65 13.41 -15.20
C THR A 143 -37.00 14.69 -14.67
N ASN A 144 -36.06 14.61 -13.72
CA ASN A 144 -35.40 15.76 -13.09
C ASN A 144 -33.91 15.86 -13.45
N SER A 145 -33.51 16.97 -14.08
CA SER A 145 -32.15 17.16 -14.62
C SER A 145 -31.04 17.05 -13.56
N LEU A 146 -31.18 17.73 -12.41
CA LEU A 146 -30.12 17.76 -11.39
C LEU A 146 -29.92 16.40 -10.71
N ASP A 147 -31.00 15.68 -10.44
CA ASP A 147 -30.95 14.34 -9.83
C ASP A 147 -30.33 13.31 -10.80
N ARG A 148 -30.58 13.46 -12.11
CA ARG A 148 -29.90 12.69 -13.17
C ARG A 148 -28.38 12.88 -13.11
N ASP A 149 -27.88 14.11 -12.96
CA ASP A 149 -26.44 14.40 -12.92
C ASP A 149 -25.77 13.84 -11.65
N PHE A 150 -26.41 13.97 -10.49
CA PHE A 150 -25.91 13.34 -9.25
C PHE A 150 -25.89 11.81 -9.35
N LYS A 151 -26.94 11.20 -9.89
CA LYS A 151 -27.00 9.74 -10.12
C LYS A 151 -25.95 9.27 -11.12
N LYS A 152 -25.77 9.99 -12.23
CA LYS A 152 -24.73 9.73 -13.25
C LYS A 152 -23.34 9.77 -12.63
N LYS A 153 -22.98 10.87 -11.94
CA LYS A 153 -21.67 11.03 -11.28
C LYS A 153 -21.41 9.95 -10.21
N LYS A 154 -22.43 9.54 -9.46
CA LYS A 154 -22.33 8.45 -8.47
C LYS A 154 -22.09 7.09 -9.13
N ARG A 155 -22.71 6.83 -10.30
CA ARG A 155 -22.49 5.61 -11.09
C ARG A 155 -21.11 5.60 -11.75
N GLU A 156 -20.67 6.71 -12.34
CA GLU A 156 -19.31 6.89 -12.87
C GLU A 156 -18.26 6.61 -11.78
N GLN A 157 -18.46 7.18 -10.58
CA GLN A 157 -17.58 6.93 -9.43
C GLN A 157 -17.58 5.45 -8.99
N HIS A 158 -18.74 4.80 -8.99
CA HIS A 158 -18.83 3.37 -8.65
C HIS A 158 -18.11 2.48 -9.68
N LEU A 159 -18.24 2.81 -10.97
CA LEU A 159 -17.56 2.14 -12.06
C LEU A 159 -16.04 2.34 -11.96
N GLU A 160 -15.56 3.57 -11.74
CA GLU A 160 -14.14 3.89 -11.48
C GLU A 160 -13.58 3.02 -10.33
N GLN A 161 -14.30 2.96 -9.20
CA GLN A 161 -13.90 2.16 -8.03
C GLN A 161 -13.84 0.66 -8.31
N ARG A 162 -14.79 0.11 -9.08
CA ARG A 162 -14.84 -1.32 -9.43
C ARG A 162 -13.74 -1.69 -10.43
N ILE A 163 -13.43 -0.83 -11.40
CA ILE A 163 -12.31 -1.01 -12.32
C ILE A 163 -10.98 -0.99 -11.55
N GLN A 164 -10.75 0.03 -10.71
CA GLN A 164 -9.54 0.13 -9.88
C GLN A 164 -9.34 -1.10 -8.98
N GLU A 165 -10.41 -1.60 -8.36
CA GLU A 165 -10.37 -2.80 -7.52
C GLU A 165 -10.09 -4.08 -8.34
N ALA A 166 -10.59 -4.19 -9.57
CA ALA A 166 -10.33 -5.34 -10.45
C ALA A 166 -8.85 -5.40 -10.91
N PHE A 167 -8.26 -4.26 -11.26
CA PHE A 167 -6.83 -4.18 -11.60
C PHE A 167 -5.95 -4.40 -10.36
N LEU A 168 -6.31 -3.83 -9.21
CA LEU A 168 -5.64 -4.12 -7.93
C LEU A 168 -5.67 -5.62 -7.59
N LEU A 169 -6.79 -6.30 -7.84
CA LEU A 169 -6.91 -7.75 -7.66
C LEU A 169 -6.00 -8.53 -8.63
N PHE A 170 -5.83 -8.07 -9.87
CA PHE A 170 -4.85 -8.64 -10.80
C PHE A 170 -3.42 -8.49 -10.26
N MET A 171 -3.03 -7.28 -9.86
CA MET A 171 -1.68 -6.93 -9.40
C MET A 171 -1.28 -7.69 -8.12
N THR A 172 -2.16 -7.72 -7.13
CA THR A 172 -2.00 -8.51 -5.90
C THR A 172 -1.94 -10.01 -6.17
N THR A 173 -2.65 -10.53 -7.18
CA THR A 173 -2.59 -11.95 -7.56
C THR A 173 -1.23 -12.30 -8.17
N ILE A 174 -0.70 -11.50 -9.11
CA ILE A 174 0.59 -11.80 -9.75
C ILE A 174 1.78 -11.64 -8.78
N LEU A 175 1.71 -10.67 -7.86
CA LEU A 175 2.73 -10.42 -6.82
C LEU A 175 2.51 -11.20 -5.52
N ARG A 176 1.52 -12.11 -5.42
CA ARG A 176 1.25 -12.90 -4.20
C ARG A 176 2.51 -13.61 -3.72
N GLY A 177 2.90 -13.36 -2.47
CA GLY A 177 4.06 -13.95 -1.81
C GLY A 177 5.42 -13.32 -2.15
N TYR A 178 5.48 -12.17 -2.87
CA TYR A 178 6.76 -11.54 -3.23
C TYR A 178 7.69 -11.31 -2.03
N ARG A 179 7.12 -10.99 -0.86
CA ARG A 179 7.85 -10.68 0.38
C ARG A 179 8.81 -11.76 0.84
N ASP A 180 8.47 -13.03 0.63
CA ASP A 180 9.28 -14.18 1.07
C ASP A 180 10.62 -14.26 0.30
N PHE A 181 10.73 -13.52 -0.80
CA PHE A 181 11.89 -13.43 -1.67
C PHE A 181 12.72 -12.16 -1.48
N LEU A 182 12.30 -11.22 -0.60
CA LEU A 182 13.11 -10.04 -0.25
C LEU A 182 14.36 -10.45 0.56
N VAL A 183 15.53 -9.98 0.14
CA VAL A 183 16.85 -10.30 0.72
C VAL A 183 17.24 -9.24 1.75
N PRO A 184 17.37 -9.58 3.04
CA PRO A 184 17.77 -8.61 4.07
C PRO A 184 19.17 -8.09 3.80
N ILE A 185 19.36 -6.77 3.90
CA ILE A 185 20.67 -6.16 3.66
C ILE A 185 21.61 -6.59 4.80
N SER A 186 22.72 -7.23 4.42
CA SER A 186 23.68 -7.86 5.32
C SER A 186 25.14 -7.48 5.03
N LYS A 187 25.38 -6.70 3.97
CA LYS A 187 26.71 -6.22 3.55
C LYS A 187 26.62 -4.75 3.16
N ALA A 188 27.73 -4.03 3.35
CA ALA A 188 27.79 -2.60 3.09
C ALA A 188 27.36 -2.28 1.65
N PRO A 189 26.54 -1.24 1.43
CA PRO A 189 26.17 -0.83 0.10
C PRO A 189 27.40 -0.37 -0.70
N THR A 190 27.98 -1.29 -1.46
CA THR A 190 29.02 -1.04 -2.47
C THR A 190 28.42 -0.37 -3.72
N VAL A 191 29.27 0.06 -4.65
CA VAL A 191 28.80 0.48 -6.00
C VAL A 191 28.00 -0.68 -6.60
N GLY A 192 26.72 -0.44 -6.91
CA GLY A 192 25.76 -1.49 -7.30
C GLY A 192 24.84 -2.01 -6.17
N ALA A 193 24.79 -1.38 -5.00
CA ALA A 193 23.90 -1.80 -3.89
C ALA A 193 22.38 -1.65 -4.14
N THR A 194 22.01 -1.17 -5.32
CA THR A 194 20.65 -1.16 -5.87
C THR A 194 20.41 -2.29 -6.88
N ASP A 195 21.38 -3.19 -7.10
CA ASP A 195 21.21 -4.38 -7.94
C ASP A 195 19.96 -5.17 -7.47
N PRO A 196 18.94 -5.34 -8.34
CA PRO A 196 17.73 -6.09 -8.01
C PRO A 196 18.01 -7.49 -7.47
N ASN A 197 19.11 -8.13 -7.90
CA ASN A 197 19.48 -9.48 -7.45
C ASN A 197 20.05 -9.50 -6.02
N ALA A 198 20.59 -8.38 -5.54
CA ALA A 198 21.06 -8.22 -4.16
C ALA A 198 19.90 -7.95 -3.18
N LEU A 199 18.78 -7.41 -3.68
CA LEU A 199 17.59 -7.06 -2.91
C LEU A 199 16.50 -8.13 -2.95
N PHE A 200 16.48 -8.97 -3.98
CA PHE A 200 15.38 -9.92 -4.22
C PHE A 200 15.83 -11.22 -4.90
N GLN A 201 15.31 -12.34 -4.42
CA GLN A 201 15.62 -13.68 -4.94
C GLN A 201 14.86 -13.97 -6.24
N MET A 202 15.21 -13.26 -7.32
CA MET A 202 14.56 -13.34 -8.65
C MET A 202 14.28 -14.78 -9.10
N ASN A 203 15.31 -15.64 -9.07
CA ASN A 203 15.20 -17.04 -9.50
C ASN A 203 14.31 -17.90 -8.58
N ALA A 204 14.15 -17.55 -7.31
CA ALA A 204 13.25 -18.26 -6.40
C ALA A 204 11.80 -17.80 -6.58
N PHE A 205 11.56 -16.49 -6.73
CA PHE A 205 10.23 -15.96 -7.05
C PHE A 205 9.71 -16.52 -8.38
N LEU A 206 10.52 -16.50 -9.44
CA LEU A 206 10.15 -17.07 -10.74
C LEU A 206 9.79 -18.56 -10.63
N ARG A 207 10.59 -19.36 -9.90
CA ARG A 207 10.29 -20.77 -9.64
C ARG A 207 8.99 -21.01 -8.84
N SER A 208 8.53 -20.02 -8.08
CA SER A 208 7.22 -20.07 -7.39
C SER A 208 6.02 -19.78 -8.28
N ARG A 209 6.23 -19.41 -9.55
CA ARG A 209 5.17 -19.13 -10.54
C ARG A 209 4.97 -20.33 -11.48
N ASP A 210 3.78 -20.42 -12.06
CA ASP A 210 3.44 -21.39 -13.10
C ASP A 210 4.41 -21.26 -14.31
N LYS A 211 5.03 -22.39 -14.68
CA LYS A 211 6.00 -22.49 -15.79
C LYS A 211 5.43 -21.98 -17.11
N SER A 212 4.13 -22.16 -17.33
CA SER A 212 3.40 -21.69 -18.52
C SER A 212 3.49 -20.17 -18.72
N TYR A 213 3.72 -19.43 -17.61
CA TYR A 213 3.75 -17.96 -17.58
C TYR A 213 5.13 -17.39 -17.23
N HIS A 214 6.19 -18.22 -17.18
CA HIS A 214 7.55 -17.78 -16.88
C HIS A 214 8.04 -16.70 -17.84
N LYS A 215 7.68 -16.74 -19.13
CA LYS A 215 8.05 -15.69 -20.10
C LYS A 215 7.50 -14.31 -19.72
N PHE A 216 6.28 -14.23 -19.20
CA PHE A 216 5.70 -12.97 -18.70
C PHE A 216 6.46 -12.46 -17.46
N PHE A 217 6.70 -13.33 -16.47
CA PHE A 217 7.46 -12.93 -15.29
C PHE A 217 8.90 -12.54 -15.62
N GLN A 218 9.56 -13.19 -16.58
CA GLN A 218 10.89 -12.81 -17.06
C GLN A 218 10.95 -11.44 -17.74
N LEU A 219 9.87 -11.01 -18.39
CA LEU A 219 9.74 -9.66 -18.94
C LEU A 219 9.46 -8.66 -17.81
N LEU A 220 8.40 -8.90 -17.03
CA LEU A 220 7.99 -8.05 -15.91
C LEU A 220 9.14 -7.79 -14.93
N MET A 221 9.87 -8.81 -14.51
CA MET A 221 10.93 -8.69 -13.50
C MET A 221 12.19 -7.95 -13.99
N LYS A 222 12.30 -7.69 -15.29
CA LYS A 222 13.36 -6.86 -15.88
C LYS A 222 12.97 -5.39 -16.06
N THR A 223 11.69 -5.05 -15.86
CA THR A 223 11.19 -3.67 -16.02
C THR A 223 11.79 -2.74 -14.97
N GLN A 224 12.00 -1.47 -15.34
CA GLN A 224 12.37 -0.41 -14.39
C GLN A 224 11.30 -0.26 -13.31
N MET A 225 10.02 -0.39 -13.67
CA MET A 225 8.90 -0.47 -12.71
C MET A 225 9.08 -1.53 -11.63
N TYR A 226 9.40 -2.78 -11.99
CA TYR A 226 9.58 -3.86 -11.03
C TYR A 226 10.83 -3.64 -10.17
N ILE A 227 11.93 -3.20 -10.79
CA ILE A 227 13.18 -2.87 -10.10
C ILE A 227 12.94 -1.80 -9.02
N ARG A 228 12.28 -0.69 -9.39
CA ARG A 228 11.95 0.40 -8.47
C ARG A 228 11.00 -0.03 -7.36
N PHE A 229 10.03 -0.88 -7.65
CA PHE A 229 9.17 -1.45 -6.61
C PHE A 229 9.95 -2.32 -5.61
N ILE A 230 10.92 -3.12 -6.06
CA ILE A 230 11.80 -3.88 -5.17
C ILE A 230 12.72 -2.97 -4.34
N GLU A 231 13.23 -1.89 -4.93
CA GLU A 231 13.99 -0.85 -4.20
C GLU A 231 13.14 -0.16 -3.14
N GLU A 232 11.93 0.32 -3.48
CA GLU A 232 10.99 0.95 -2.53
C GLU A 232 10.54 -0.02 -1.42
N CYS A 233 10.32 -1.30 -1.74
CA CYS A 233 10.07 -2.32 -0.73
C CYS A 233 11.29 -2.59 0.18
N SER A 234 12.50 -2.25 -0.27
CA SER A 234 13.75 -2.50 0.44
C SER A 234 14.24 -1.28 1.25
N PHE A 235 13.89 -0.06 0.85
CA PHE A 235 14.37 1.18 1.44
C PHE A 235 13.18 2.08 1.80
N VAL A 236 13.06 2.50 3.08
CA VAL A 236 11.99 3.44 3.48
C VAL A 236 12.10 4.73 2.68
N SER A 237 11.04 5.08 1.95
CA SER A 237 10.76 6.45 1.57
C SER A 237 9.80 7.05 2.60
N ASP A 238 9.97 8.33 2.94
CA ASP A 238 9.12 9.01 3.91
C ASP A 238 7.73 9.26 3.29
N GLY A 239 6.87 8.24 3.29
CA GLY A 239 5.53 8.30 2.70
C GLY A 239 4.81 6.98 2.38
N ASP A 240 5.43 5.81 2.61
CA ASP A 240 5.04 4.46 2.11
C ASP A 240 3.69 3.84 2.55
N HIS A 241 2.67 4.65 2.81
CA HIS A 241 1.28 4.21 2.98
C HIS A 241 0.79 3.32 1.82
N GLY A 242 1.23 3.60 0.59
CA GLY A 242 0.88 2.81 -0.60
C GLY A 242 1.33 1.35 -0.50
N LEU A 243 2.61 1.10 -0.20
CA LEU A 243 3.13 -0.26 -0.08
C LEU A 243 2.48 -1.03 1.09
N THR A 244 2.25 -0.37 2.23
CA THR A 244 1.51 -1.01 3.33
C THR A 244 0.08 -1.40 2.93
N PHE A 245 -0.65 -0.53 2.23
CA PHE A 245 -1.98 -0.84 1.72
C PHE A 245 -1.96 -1.98 0.67
N PHE A 246 -0.93 -2.06 -0.17
CA PHE A 246 -0.79 -3.16 -1.13
C PHE A 246 -0.52 -4.51 -0.45
N ASP A 247 0.35 -4.53 0.57
CA ASP A 247 0.59 -5.68 1.45
C ASP A 247 -0.72 -6.16 2.09
N ASP A 248 -1.51 -5.23 2.66
CA ASP A 248 -2.81 -5.52 3.27
C ASP A 248 -3.78 -6.20 2.27
N CYS A 249 -3.74 -5.79 1.00
CA CYS A 249 -4.58 -6.38 -0.05
C CYS A 249 -4.14 -7.81 -0.42
N ILE A 250 -2.83 -8.10 -0.52
CA ILE A 250 -2.31 -9.47 -0.71
C ILE A 250 -2.72 -10.37 0.47
N GLU A 251 -2.68 -9.82 1.69
CA GLU A 251 -3.10 -10.50 2.90
C GLU A 251 -4.61 -10.78 2.97
N LYS A 252 -5.45 -9.89 2.43
CA LYS A 252 -6.90 -10.15 2.28
C LYS A 252 -7.13 -11.33 1.35
N ILE A 253 -6.52 -11.33 0.16
CA ILE A 253 -6.73 -12.36 -0.87
C ILE A 253 -6.21 -13.73 -0.44
N SER A 254 -5.09 -13.79 0.27
CA SER A 254 -4.50 -15.06 0.73
C SER A 254 -5.36 -15.81 1.76
N LYS A 255 -6.51 -15.25 2.17
CA LYS A 255 -7.51 -15.86 3.06
C LYS A 255 -8.74 -16.41 2.30
N TYR A 256 -8.81 -16.18 0.98
CA TYR A 256 -9.89 -16.63 0.08
C TYR A 256 -9.29 -17.36 -1.14
N ASP A 257 -8.85 -18.60 -0.95
CA ASP A 257 -8.10 -19.33 -1.99
C ASP A 257 -8.95 -19.73 -3.22
N ASP A 258 -10.29 -19.72 -3.14
CA ASP A 258 -11.18 -20.25 -4.18
C ASP A 258 -12.11 -19.23 -4.89
N THR A 259 -12.60 -18.17 -4.22
CA THR A 259 -13.58 -17.22 -4.80
C THR A 259 -13.18 -15.74 -4.70
N PRO A 260 -12.23 -15.23 -5.52
CA PRO A 260 -11.78 -13.84 -5.45
C PRO A 260 -12.78 -12.77 -5.93
N GLN A 261 -13.92 -13.17 -6.53
CA GLN A 261 -14.82 -12.24 -7.24
C GLN A 261 -15.63 -11.33 -6.30
N ASP A 262 -15.91 -11.80 -5.09
CA ASP A 262 -16.62 -11.04 -4.05
C ASP A 262 -15.68 -10.33 -3.06
N VAL A 263 -14.36 -10.46 -3.23
CA VAL A 263 -13.37 -9.90 -2.29
C VAL A 263 -13.25 -8.39 -2.50
N ARG A 264 -13.91 -7.62 -1.65
CA ARG A 264 -13.72 -6.16 -1.56
C ARG A 264 -12.36 -5.85 -0.90
N LEU A 265 -11.42 -5.41 -1.72
CA LEU A 265 -10.09 -4.98 -1.30
C LEU A 265 -10.15 -3.59 -0.67
N VAL A 266 -11.03 -2.72 -1.17
CA VAL A 266 -11.10 -1.31 -0.77
C VAL A 266 -12.45 -0.97 -0.12
N ASP A 267 -12.38 -0.53 1.14
CA ASP A 267 -13.54 -0.15 1.95
C ASP A 267 -13.94 1.31 1.67
N TRP A 268 -14.31 1.63 0.42
CA TRP A 268 -14.64 2.98 -0.06
C TRP A 268 -15.68 3.72 0.81
N GLU A 269 -16.62 2.98 1.42
CA GLU A 269 -17.71 3.50 2.26
C GLU A 269 -17.26 4.01 3.64
N SER A 270 -16.09 3.57 4.13
CA SER A 270 -15.57 3.97 5.46
C SER A 270 -15.22 5.47 5.56
N ASN A 271 -15.09 6.16 4.44
CA ASN A 271 -14.73 7.59 4.40
C ASN A 271 -15.93 8.54 4.57
N GLN A 272 -17.18 8.07 4.49
CA GLN A 272 -18.36 8.94 4.63
C GLN A 272 -19.01 8.85 6.03
N ASN A 273 -19.26 7.64 6.56
CA ASN A 273 -20.09 7.48 7.76
C ASN A 273 -19.43 6.84 8.99
N SER A 274 -18.21 6.30 8.88
CA SER A 274 -17.54 5.57 9.99
C SER A 274 -16.06 5.91 10.15
N SER A 275 -15.77 7.20 10.36
CA SER A 275 -14.50 7.60 10.96
C SER A 275 -14.40 7.04 12.39
N GLU A 276 -13.79 5.86 12.54
CA GLU A 276 -13.40 5.24 13.83
C GLU A 276 -12.35 6.07 14.61
N ARG A 277 -12.15 7.34 14.24
CA ARG A 277 -11.39 8.29 15.03
C ARG A 277 -12.14 8.52 16.32
N THR A 278 -11.51 8.22 17.46
CA THR A 278 -12.01 8.60 18.79
C THR A 278 -12.48 10.05 18.74
N LYS A 279 -13.80 10.26 18.83
CA LYS A 279 -14.37 11.60 18.99
C LYS A 279 -14.02 12.05 20.39
N ILE A 280 -12.90 12.75 20.51
CA ILE A 280 -12.60 13.55 21.69
C ILE A 280 -13.61 14.69 21.65
N ILE A 281 -14.71 14.52 22.39
CA ILE A 281 -15.61 15.62 22.72
C ILE A 281 -14.82 16.49 23.69
N LEU A 282 -14.27 17.59 23.19
CA LEU A 282 -13.72 18.63 24.04
C LEU A 282 -14.89 19.26 24.83
N PRO A 283 -14.66 19.72 26.07
CA PRO A 283 -15.65 20.56 26.74
C PRO A 283 -15.96 21.79 25.86
N PRO A 284 -17.20 22.32 25.89
CA PRO A 284 -17.55 23.49 25.07
C PRO A 284 -16.63 24.67 25.36
N ASP A 285 -16.09 25.32 24.32
CA ASP A 285 -15.08 26.39 24.45
C ASP A 285 -15.60 27.63 25.21
N ASN A 286 -16.93 27.79 25.33
CA ASN A 286 -17.59 28.94 25.97
C ASN A 286 -18.52 28.51 27.11
N ILE A 287 -17.94 27.97 28.19
CA ILE A 287 -18.52 28.14 29.53
C ILE A 287 -17.57 29.07 30.27
N GLU A 288 -17.96 30.34 30.43
CA GLU A 288 -17.33 31.20 31.42
C GLU A 288 -17.49 30.49 32.77
N ILE A 289 -16.40 30.02 33.37
CA ILE A 289 -16.42 29.34 34.67
C ILE A 289 -16.58 30.41 35.76
N VAL A 290 -17.75 31.02 35.78
CA VAL A 290 -18.19 31.92 36.83
C VAL A 290 -18.49 31.05 38.05
N ASN A 291 -17.61 31.12 39.05
CA ASN A 291 -17.73 30.49 40.37
C ASN A 291 -17.51 28.96 40.44
N GLY A 292 -16.47 28.43 39.81
CA GLY A 292 -15.82 27.17 40.25
C GLY A 292 -16.62 25.85 40.11
N ASP A 293 -17.86 25.91 39.64
CA ASP A 293 -18.70 24.73 39.42
C ASP A 293 -18.19 23.91 38.22
N GLY A 294 -17.97 22.62 38.46
CA GLY A 294 -17.41 21.70 37.47
C GLY A 294 -18.44 21.24 36.43
N TYR A 295 -18.01 21.12 35.17
CA TYR A 295 -18.83 20.55 34.11
C TYR A 295 -19.13 19.06 34.36
N THR A 296 -20.41 18.69 34.36
CA THR A 296 -20.87 17.32 34.58
C THR A 296 -21.36 16.70 33.26
N TYR A 297 -20.87 15.51 32.92
CA TYR A 297 -21.27 14.80 31.70
C TYR A 297 -22.55 13.98 31.94
N GLU A 298 -23.64 14.33 31.25
CA GLU A 298 -24.95 13.66 31.37
C GLU A 298 -24.90 12.15 31.08
N SER A 299 -23.97 11.71 30.21
CA SER A 299 -23.85 10.32 29.75
C SER A 299 -22.72 9.53 30.42
N PHE A 300 -21.96 10.13 31.34
CA PHE A 300 -20.84 9.47 32.02
C PHE A 300 -20.89 9.68 33.53
N ILE A 301 -21.47 8.71 34.22
CA ILE A 301 -21.47 8.65 35.69
C ILE A 301 -20.12 8.10 36.15
N LEU A 302 -19.28 8.97 36.69
CA LEU A 302 -17.98 8.62 37.25
C LEU A 302 -18.18 7.93 38.61
N ASP A 303 -17.87 6.64 38.71
CA ASP A 303 -17.78 5.94 40.00
C ASP A 303 -16.47 6.35 40.74
N PRO A 304 -16.55 7.08 41.87
CA PRO A 304 -15.36 7.54 42.59
C PRO A 304 -14.58 6.39 43.24
N THR A 305 -15.22 5.24 43.50
CA THR A 305 -14.57 4.09 44.15
C THR A 305 -13.57 3.40 43.23
N LEU A 306 -13.74 3.53 41.91
CA LEU A 306 -12.79 3.05 40.91
C LEU A 306 -11.56 3.97 40.79
N LEU A 307 -11.65 5.23 41.22
CA LEU A 307 -10.55 6.19 41.21
C LEU A 307 -9.64 6.05 42.42
N LYS A 308 -8.65 5.15 42.33
CA LYS A 308 -7.56 5.08 43.32
C LYS A 308 -6.64 6.30 43.23
N PHE A 309 -6.91 7.31 44.06
CA PHE A 309 -6.04 8.48 44.23
C PHE A 309 -4.66 8.10 44.81
N SER A 310 -3.70 7.83 43.94
CA SER A 310 -2.29 7.81 44.31
C SER A 310 -1.77 9.24 44.48
N LYS A 311 -1.24 9.57 45.67
CA LYS A 311 -0.56 10.86 45.94
C LYS A 311 0.68 11.13 45.05
N LYS A 312 1.07 10.18 44.19
CA LYS A 312 2.13 10.31 43.17
C LYS A 312 1.58 10.36 41.74
N SER A 313 0.51 11.12 41.50
CA SER A 313 0.05 11.42 40.14
C SER A 313 0.99 12.40 39.45
N TYR A 314 2.06 11.89 38.83
CA TYR A 314 3.03 12.69 38.05
C TYR A 314 2.39 13.44 36.86
N LEU A 315 1.14 13.14 36.50
CA LEU A 315 0.34 13.85 35.51
C LEU A 315 0.22 15.35 35.79
N GLN A 316 0.15 15.76 37.06
CA GLN A 316 -0.05 17.16 37.43
C GLN A 316 1.13 18.06 37.01
N LYS A 317 2.36 17.52 37.01
CA LYS A 317 3.55 18.20 36.45
C LYS A 317 3.63 18.14 34.92
N PHE A 318 2.99 17.15 34.30
CA PHE A 318 3.04 16.95 32.85
C PHE A 318 2.12 17.91 32.10
N ILE A 319 0.92 18.18 32.65
CA ILE A 319 -0.07 19.09 32.08
C ILE A 319 0.46 20.54 32.03
N GLN A 320 1.18 20.99 33.07
CA GLN A 320 1.72 22.36 33.14
C GLN A 320 2.83 22.66 32.11
N GLN A 321 3.43 21.67 31.44
CA GLN A 321 4.57 21.88 30.53
C GLN A 321 4.27 21.63 29.05
N ASN A 322 3.18 20.94 28.69
CA ASN A 322 2.91 20.52 27.30
C ASN A 322 1.44 20.70 26.88
N ILE A 323 0.89 21.90 27.02
CA ILE A 323 -0.45 22.24 26.48
C ILE A 323 -0.44 22.29 24.93
N SER A 324 0.72 22.55 24.32
CA SER A 324 0.85 22.81 22.87
C SER A 324 1.67 21.77 22.10
N THR A 325 1.51 20.48 22.39
CA THR A 325 1.86 19.42 21.43
C THR A 325 0.82 18.32 21.42
N ALA A 326 -0.01 18.27 20.36
CA ALA A 326 -0.55 16.99 19.93
C ALA A 326 0.63 16.03 19.70
N PRO A 327 0.56 14.74 20.09
CA PRO A 327 1.68 13.81 19.95
C PRO A 327 1.93 13.46 18.48
N GLY A 328 2.60 14.37 17.77
CA GLY A 328 2.93 14.30 16.36
C GLY A 328 4.09 13.35 16.04
N SER A 329 4.37 12.37 16.90
CA SER A 329 5.33 11.32 16.58
C SER A 329 4.63 10.18 15.83
N PRO A 330 4.84 10.01 14.51
CA PRO A 330 4.23 8.92 13.76
C PRO A 330 4.70 7.53 14.22
N ILE A 331 5.79 7.46 15.00
CA ILE A 331 6.38 6.22 15.51
C ILE A 331 5.32 5.33 16.18
N ALA A 332 4.54 5.90 17.10
CA ALA A 332 3.63 5.22 18.01
C ALA A 332 2.22 4.97 17.41
N ARG A 333 1.96 5.44 16.18
CA ARG A 333 0.64 5.33 15.58
C ARG A 333 0.42 3.94 14.98
N ARG A 334 -0.70 3.30 15.31
CA ARG A 334 -1.15 2.10 14.59
C ARG A 334 -1.77 2.46 13.24
N THR A 335 -1.53 1.65 12.20
CA THR A 335 -2.18 1.77 10.89
C THR A 335 -3.67 1.39 11.00
N LYS A 336 -4.49 1.84 10.04
CA LYS A 336 -5.92 1.43 9.97
C LYS A 336 -6.05 -0.10 9.84
N HIS A 337 -5.10 -0.77 9.19
CA HIS A 337 -5.10 -2.22 9.07
C HIS A 337 -4.67 -2.93 10.36
N GLU A 338 -3.61 -2.46 11.05
CA GLU A 338 -3.22 -2.98 12.38
C GLU A 338 -4.41 -2.95 13.35
N ILE A 339 -5.24 -1.89 13.32
CA ILE A 339 -6.48 -1.77 14.12
C ILE A 339 -7.53 -2.82 13.68
N LYS A 340 -7.84 -2.91 12.38
CA LYS A 340 -8.81 -3.90 11.86
C LYS A 340 -8.38 -5.35 12.10
N MET A 341 -7.09 -5.66 11.97
CA MET A 341 -6.52 -6.97 12.29
C MET A 341 -6.66 -7.30 13.77
N ALA A 342 -6.31 -6.36 14.67
CA ALA A 342 -6.47 -6.54 16.12
C ALA A 342 -7.94 -6.80 16.49
N HIS A 343 -8.90 -6.03 15.96
CA HIS A 343 -10.33 -6.29 16.17
C HIS A 343 -10.77 -7.68 15.66
N LYS A 344 -10.27 -8.13 14.50
CA LYS A 344 -10.58 -9.46 13.96
C LYS A 344 -9.96 -10.58 14.80
N LEU A 345 -8.72 -10.41 15.27
CA LEU A 345 -8.03 -11.38 16.12
C LEU A 345 -8.69 -11.47 17.50
N ALA A 346 -9.08 -10.33 18.09
CA ALA A 346 -9.86 -10.27 19.32
C ALA A 346 -11.14 -11.11 19.24
N ARG A 347 -11.96 -10.90 18.20
CA ARG A 347 -13.20 -11.67 17.97
C ARG A 347 -12.94 -13.16 17.80
N LYS A 348 -11.83 -13.56 17.16
CA LYS A 348 -11.45 -14.97 17.05
C LYS A 348 -11.05 -15.56 18.41
N CYS A 349 -10.18 -14.88 19.14
CA CYS A 349 -9.63 -15.34 20.43
C CYS A 349 -10.65 -15.34 21.57
N GLN A 350 -11.66 -14.45 21.55
CA GLN A 350 -12.72 -14.38 22.56
C GLN A 350 -13.47 -15.70 22.77
N THR A 351 -13.54 -16.55 21.73
CA THR A 351 -14.25 -17.84 21.76
C THR A 351 -13.64 -18.87 22.71
N HIS A 352 -12.36 -18.77 23.07
CA HIS A 352 -11.67 -19.76 23.92
C HIS A 352 -10.83 -19.07 25.01
N PRO A 353 -11.07 -19.34 26.32
CA PRO A 353 -10.42 -18.62 27.44
C PRO A 353 -8.88 -18.58 27.40
N GLU A 354 -8.23 -19.65 26.94
CA GLU A 354 -6.77 -19.71 26.82
C GLU A 354 -6.24 -18.78 25.71
N THR A 355 -6.93 -18.70 24.57
CA THR A 355 -6.52 -17.80 23.49
C THR A 355 -6.88 -16.35 23.79
N TRP A 356 -7.99 -16.10 24.51
CA TRP A 356 -8.37 -14.78 24.99
C TRP A 356 -7.36 -14.21 26.00
N SER A 357 -6.94 -15.00 26.99
CA SER A 357 -5.92 -14.56 27.96
C SER A 357 -4.55 -14.28 27.33
N LYS A 358 -4.12 -15.09 26.35
CA LYS A 358 -2.92 -14.81 25.54
C LYS A 358 -3.07 -13.53 24.71
N TYR A 359 -4.24 -13.28 24.11
CA TYR A 359 -4.51 -12.07 23.34
C TYR A 359 -4.53 -10.80 24.21
N LEU A 360 -5.14 -10.85 25.40
CA LEU A 360 -5.09 -9.77 26.38
C LEU A 360 -3.64 -9.48 26.81
N LEU A 361 -2.84 -10.51 27.09
CA LEU A 361 -1.43 -10.34 27.44
C LEU A 361 -0.59 -9.77 26.30
N ALA A 362 -0.84 -10.18 25.05
CA ALA A 362 -0.25 -9.55 23.86
C ALA A 362 -0.62 -8.06 23.76
N THR A 363 -1.87 -7.71 24.08
CA THR A 363 -2.34 -6.32 24.11
C THR A 363 -1.61 -5.51 25.19
N CYS A 364 -1.38 -6.08 26.38
CA CYS A 364 -0.56 -5.45 27.43
C CYS A 364 0.89 -5.21 26.96
N TYR A 365 1.49 -6.14 26.21
CA TYR A 365 2.80 -5.92 25.59
C TYR A 365 2.74 -4.79 24.55
N SER A 366 1.72 -4.73 23.69
CA SER A 366 1.56 -3.62 22.73
C SER A 366 1.48 -2.25 23.42
N VAL A 367 0.83 -2.16 24.60
CA VAL A 367 0.82 -0.93 25.43
C VAL A 367 2.20 -0.62 26.00
N TYR A 368 2.97 -1.62 26.44
CA TYR A 368 4.35 -1.42 26.88
C TYR A 368 5.22 -0.86 25.74
N PHE A 369 5.16 -1.42 24.53
CA PHE A 369 5.90 -0.92 23.37
C PHE A 369 5.43 0.46 22.92
N LEU A 370 4.13 0.78 23.03
CA LEU A 370 3.60 2.13 22.77
C LEU A 370 4.25 3.21 23.65
N VAL A 371 4.55 2.89 24.91
CA VAL A 371 5.14 3.82 25.90
C VAL A 371 6.67 3.76 25.92
N LEU A 372 7.28 2.75 25.31
CA LEU A 372 8.73 2.53 25.29
C LEU A 372 9.58 3.73 24.77
N PRO A 373 9.20 4.44 23.70
CA PRO A 373 9.92 5.67 23.29
C PRO A 373 9.96 6.72 24.42
N SER A 374 8.85 6.92 25.10
CA SER A 374 8.74 7.84 26.24
C SER A 374 9.51 7.38 27.48
N MET A 375 9.72 6.06 27.64
CA MET A 375 10.59 5.52 28.69
C MET A 375 12.06 5.83 28.41
N LEU A 376 12.50 5.74 27.15
CA LEU A 376 13.87 6.03 26.74
C LEU A 376 14.19 7.52 26.90
N LEU A 377 13.31 8.40 26.41
CA LEU A 377 13.45 9.86 26.57
C LEU A 377 13.57 10.31 28.04
N LYS A 378 13.01 9.56 29.00
CA LYS A 378 13.10 9.84 30.44
C LYS A 378 14.29 9.20 31.14
N ASN A 379 15.08 8.36 30.47
CA ASN A 379 16.18 7.59 31.06
C ASN A 379 17.43 7.63 30.17
N PRO A 380 18.03 8.81 29.93
CA PRO A 380 19.24 8.94 29.13
C PRO A 380 20.40 8.12 29.73
N GLY A 381 21.23 7.54 28.86
CA GLY A 381 22.37 6.68 29.22
C GLY A 381 21.99 5.26 29.66
N LYS A 382 20.70 4.85 29.56
CA LYS A 382 20.20 3.50 29.89
C LYS A 382 19.53 2.80 28.71
N GLU A 383 19.61 3.38 27.52
CA GLU A 383 18.86 3.00 26.32
C GLU A 383 19.14 1.56 25.91
N THR A 384 20.42 1.18 25.81
CA THR A 384 20.85 -0.19 25.50
C THR A 384 20.32 -1.22 26.49
N ARG A 385 20.21 -0.89 27.79
CA ARG A 385 19.66 -1.78 28.81
C ARG A 385 18.15 -1.88 28.70
N ILE A 386 17.46 -0.76 28.48
CA ILE A 386 16.00 -0.71 28.32
C ILE A 386 15.58 -1.50 27.07
N LEU A 387 16.28 -1.32 25.94
CA LEU A 387 16.00 -2.03 24.70
C LEU A 387 16.34 -3.53 24.77
N ARG A 388 17.41 -3.93 25.46
CA ARG A 388 17.67 -5.37 25.74
C ARG A 388 16.55 -5.99 26.57
N ASN A 389 16.12 -5.34 27.65
CA ASN A 389 14.97 -5.82 28.45
C ASN A 389 13.69 -5.92 27.62
N ALA A 390 13.44 -4.94 26.74
CA ALA A 390 12.28 -4.93 25.85
C ALA A 390 12.34 -6.07 24.80
N TYR A 391 13.52 -6.38 24.27
CA TYR A 391 13.75 -7.57 23.44
C TYR A 391 13.50 -8.87 24.21
N ASP A 392 13.96 -8.98 25.47
CA ASP A 392 13.74 -10.16 26.30
C ASP A 392 12.25 -10.41 26.61
N ILE A 393 11.43 -9.35 26.69
CA ILE A 393 9.96 -9.47 26.75
C ILE A 393 9.41 -10.14 25.49
N LEU A 394 9.86 -9.76 24.29
CA LEU A 394 9.47 -10.42 23.03
C LEU A 394 9.95 -11.88 22.97
N VAL A 395 11.17 -12.17 23.45
CA VAL A 395 11.68 -13.55 23.55
C VAL A 395 10.81 -14.39 24.48
N LYS A 396 10.39 -13.83 25.63
CA LYS A 396 9.48 -14.50 26.57
C LYS A 396 8.09 -14.71 25.97
N ALA A 397 7.55 -13.72 25.26
CA ALA A 397 6.28 -13.84 24.54
C ALA A 397 6.32 -14.96 23.49
N SER A 398 7.38 -14.99 22.67
CA SER A 398 7.65 -16.04 21.67
C SER A 398 7.69 -17.43 22.30
N LYS A 399 8.41 -17.60 23.43
CA LYS A 399 8.46 -18.88 24.19
C LYS A 399 7.10 -19.33 24.72
N LEU A 400 6.26 -18.39 25.16
CA LEU A 400 4.91 -18.64 25.68
C LEU A 400 3.84 -18.78 24.57
N LYS A 401 4.24 -18.76 23.30
CA LYS A 401 3.33 -18.75 22.13
C LYS A 401 2.31 -17.61 22.16
N ILE A 402 2.73 -16.45 22.69
CA ILE A 402 1.94 -15.21 22.69
C ILE A 402 2.21 -14.49 21.37
N THR A 403 1.16 -14.29 20.57
CA THR A 403 1.23 -13.61 19.27
C THR A 403 1.28 -12.10 19.46
N CYS A 404 2.48 -11.53 19.58
CA CYS A 404 2.66 -10.07 19.55
C CYS A 404 2.44 -9.51 18.15
N ASP A 405 1.72 -8.40 18.04
CA ASP A 405 1.54 -7.66 16.80
C ASP A 405 2.88 -7.21 16.21
N GLU A 406 2.94 -7.11 14.88
CA GLU A 406 4.07 -6.52 14.14
C GLU A 406 4.44 -5.12 14.65
N PHE A 407 3.45 -4.32 15.08
CA PHE A 407 3.61 -3.06 15.80
C PHE A 407 4.70 -3.09 16.89
N CYS A 408 4.75 -4.16 17.71
CA CYS A 408 5.74 -4.28 18.79
C CYS A 408 7.17 -4.34 18.23
N TYR A 409 7.35 -5.11 17.16
CA TYR A 409 8.62 -5.29 16.46
C TYR A 409 9.00 -4.02 15.69
N ARG A 410 8.03 -3.34 15.07
CA ARG A 410 8.22 -2.06 14.37
C ARG A 410 8.80 -0.98 15.27
N ILE A 411 8.18 -0.74 16.43
CA ILE A 411 8.67 0.23 17.42
C ILE A 411 10.09 -0.15 17.86
N MET A 412 10.32 -1.43 18.18
CA MET A 412 11.65 -1.90 18.58
C MET A 412 12.69 -1.72 17.47
N MET A 413 12.33 -1.94 16.20
CA MET A 413 13.23 -1.78 15.06
C MET A 413 13.64 -0.31 14.87
N GLN A 414 12.66 0.59 14.95
CA GLN A 414 12.88 2.04 14.89
C GLN A 414 13.77 2.53 16.04
N LEU A 415 13.53 2.06 17.27
CA LEU A 415 14.32 2.44 18.44
C LEU A 415 15.74 1.86 18.41
N CYS A 416 15.92 0.63 17.93
CA CYS A 416 17.26 0.07 17.68
C CYS A 416 18.03 0.91 16.65
N GLY A 417 17.33 1.46 15.65
CA GLY A 417 17.90 2.40 14.69
C GLY A 417 18.32 3.73 15.31
N ILE A 418 17.41 4.38 16.04
CA ILE A 418 17.63 5.68 16.70
C ILE A 418 18.79 5.62 17.70
N HIS A 419 18.94 4.51 18.43
CA HIS A 419 19.99 4.32 19.43
C HIS A 419 21.20 3.51 18.94
N ASN A 420 21.35 3.33 17.63
CA ASN A 420 22.47 2.63 16.98
C ASN A 420 22.80 1.24 17.57
N LEU A 421 21.81 0.34 17.61
CA LEU A 421 21.92 -1.03 18.13
C LEU A 421 21.76 -2.10 17.01
N PRO A 422 22.69 -2.20 16.05
CA PRO A 422 22.60 -3.10 14.88
C PRO A 422 22.40 -4.56 15.26
N VAL A 423 23.23 -5.09 16.17
CA VAL A 423 23.17 -6.49 16.61
C VAL A 423 21.80 -6.82 17.23
N LEU A 424 21.16 -5.85 17.89
CA LEU A 424 19.82 -6.03 18.45
C LEU A 424 18.75 -6.03 17.36
N ALA A 425 18.87 -5.17 16.34
CA ALA A 425 17.98 -5.16 15.17
C ALA A 425 18.04 -6.48 14.37
N VAL A 426 19.23 -7.05 14.15
CA VAL A 426 19.39 -8.38 13.50
C VAL A 426 18.71 -9.49 14.32
N ARG A 427 18.96 -9.52 15.64
CA ARG A 427 18.31 -10.49 16.55
C ARG A 427 16.79 -10.34 16.57
N LEU A 428 16.29 -9.10 16.56
CA LEU A 428 14.87 -8.77 16.51
C LEU A 428 14.21 -9.26 15.21
N HIS A 429 14.85 -9.04 14.05
CA HIS A 429 14.36 -9.52 12.75
C HIS A 429 14.25 -11.05 12.71
N TYR A 430 15.25 -11.76 13.24
CA TYR A 430 15.21 -13.23 13.35
C TYR A 430 14.11 -13.71 14.31
N LEU A 431 13.95 -13.05 15.47
CA LEU A 431 12.90 -13.36 16.44
C LEU A 431 11.49 -13.15 15.86
N MET A 432 11.30 -12.09 15.07
CA MET A 432 10.04 -11.76 14.39
C MET A 432 9.67 -12.88 13.40
N LYS A 433 10.59 -13.25 12.50
CA LYS A 433 10.41 -14.37 11.56
C LYS A 433 10.11 -15.69 12.27
N ARG A 434 10.87 -16.05 13.32
CA ARG A 434 10.64 -17.27 14.10
C ARG A 434 9.30 -17.28 14.84
N SER A 435 8.75 -16.11 15.13
CA SER A 435 7.43 -15.95 15.77
C SER A 435 6.27 -15.90 14.75
N GLY A 436 6.55 -16.14 13.46
CA GLY A 436 5.54 -16.16 12.39
C GLY A 436 5.04 -14.77 11.95
N VAL A 437 5.71 -13.70 12.37
CA VAL A 437 5.36 -12.31 12.02
C VAL A 437 6.18 -11.90 10.79
N GLN A 438 5.51 -11.47 9.72
CA GLN A 438 6.17 -11.14 8.45
C GLN A 438 6.47 -9.63 8.33
N PRO A 439 7.60 -9.21 7.70
CA PRO A 439 8.23 -7.94 8.05
C PRO A 439 7.60 -6.60 7.66
N ASN A 440 6.52 -6.52 6.84
CA ASN A 440 5.90 -5.24 6.38
C ASN A 440 6.85 -4.30 5.59
N ALA A 441 6.39 -3.61 4.54
CA ALA A 441 7.28 -2.79 3.69
C ALA A 441 8.04 -1.72 4.49
N LEU A 442 7.35 -1.07 5.43
CA LEU A 442 7.84 0.00 6.28
C LEU A 442 8.73 -0.52 7.44
N THR A 443 8.36 -1.61 8.12
CA THR A 443 9.21 -2.22 9.16
C THR A 443 10.47 -2.88 8.58
N TYR A 444 10.35 -3.53 7.42
CA TYR A 444 11.49 -4.08 6.68
C TYR A 444 12.43 -2.99 6.18
N GLY A 445 11.88 -1.90 5.63
CA GLY A 445 12.65 -0.74 5.24
C GLY A 445 13.42 -0.13 6.43
N PHE A 446 12.82 -0.01 7.62
CA PHE A 446 13.53 0.52 8.79
C PHE A 446 14.75 -0.35 9.14
N TYR A 447 14.58 -1.67 9.20
CA TYR A 447 15.69 -2.61 9.39
C TYR A 447 16.82 -2.35 8.38
N ASN A 448 16.51 -2.31 7.08
CA ASN A 448 17.48 -2.11 6.02
C ASN A 448 18.17 -0.73 6.07
N ARG A 449 17.43 0.36 6.36
CA ARG A 449 17.97 1.73 6.52
C ARG A 449 19.04 1.78 7.62
N HIS A 450 18.79 1.14 8.75
CA HIS A 450 19.69 1.17 9.90
C HIS A 450 20.89 0.22 9.75
N ILE A 451 20.70 -0.98 9.20
CA ILE A 451 21.83 -1.89 8.93
C ILE A 451 22.79 -1.27 7.91
N ARG A 452 22.30 -0.57 6.87
CA ARG A 452 23.13 0.21 5.95
C ARG A 452 23.97 1.28 6.63
N MET A 453 23.39 2.02 7.57
CA MET A 453 24.13 3.05 8.32
C MET A 453 25.32 2.45 9.06
N VAL A 454 25.12 1.35 9.78
CA VAL A 454 26.21 0.70 10.53
C VAL A 454 27.27 0.12 9.61
N LEU A 455 26.87 -0.57 8.55
CA LEU A 455 27.79 -1.14 7.57
C LEU A 455 28.68 -0.10 6.87
N ASN A 456 28.21 1.14 6.73
CA ASN A 456 28.98 2.24 6.15
C ASN A 456 29.98 2.89 7.14
N HIS A 457 29.83 2.69 8.45
CA HIS A 457 30.64 3.36 9.47
C HIS A 457 31.53 2.40 10.27
N SER A 458 31.04 1.19 10.60
CA SER A 458 31.75 0.18 11.41
C SER A 458 31.41 -1.27 10.98
N PRO A 459 32.02 -1.83 9.91
CA PRO A 459 31.72 -3.18 9.43
C PRO A 459 31.96 -4.30 10.46
N SER A 460 32.86 -4.08 11.43
CA SER A 460 33.27 -5.04 12.46
C SER A 460 32.24 -5.26 13.58
N GLU A 461 31.20 -4.43 13.69
CA GLU A 461 30.17 -4.56 14.74
C GLU A 461 29.04 -5.56 14.41
N LEU A 462 29.10 -6.20 13.24
CA LEU A 462 28.04 -7.05 12.68
C LEU A 462 28.40 -8.54 12.56
N ILE A 463 29.60 -8.94 13.02
CA ILE A 463 30.10 -10.32 13.01
C ILE A 463 29.79 -11.01 14.34
#